data_AF-A0A3L7X9F7-F1
#
_entry.id   AF-A0A3L7X9F7-F1
#
_cell.length_a   1.000
_cell.length_b   1.000
_cell.length_c   1.000
_cell.angle_alpha   90.00
_cell.angle_beta   90.00
_cell.angle_gamma   90.00
#
_symmetry.space_group_name_H-M   'P 1'
#
loop_
_entity.id
_entity.type
_entity.pdbx_description
1 polymer ?
#
loop_
_entity_poly.entity_id
_entity_poly.type
_entity_poly.pdbx_seq_one_letter_code
_entity_poly.pdbx_strand_id
1 'polypeptide(L)'
;MDVYLFDVDAVLLHPGGYRAALHATLRHFAQQLGLSTPLLTAGEVEVFEAHSIISEWDISAICMAAVVLEGLLAAPALAVPATLAAALAALRSHGALQPTINHALLARRTAAALRPGEYAAQAAARILAGDLRVAADARSAALCALLDHILLHTRDPQQSLTFRIFQNYTLGSSAYSACYGLPAAFTAPGTLAVEDRPALDAKWADEILAAVQTEALHAVIYTARPSLPPSATAA
;
A
#
# COMPACT_ATOMS: atom_id res chain seq x y z
N MET A 1 24.78 17.45 29.95
CA MET A 1 23.42 17.77 29.48
C MET A 1 23.16 16.76 28.40
N ASP A 2 22.18 15.91 28.65
CA ASP A 2 22.11 14.63 27.96
C ASP A 2 20.96 14.69 26.97
N VAL A 3 21.26 14.35 25.72
CA VAL A 3 20.30 14.31 24.62
C VAL A 3 19.92 12.85 24.39
N TYR A 4 18.62 12.56 24.48
CA TYR A 4 18.07 11.24 24.27
C TYR A 4 17.34 11.24 22.93
N LEU A 5 17.73 10.32 22.05
CA LEU A 5 17.08 10.12 20.76
C LEU A 5 16.15 8.92 20.87
N PHE A 6 14.88 9.14 20.53
CA PHE A 6 13.85 8.12 20.51
C PHE A 6 13.40 7.87 19.07
N ASP A 7 13.48 6.62 18.63
CA ASP A 7 12.65 6.17 17.52
C ASP A 7 11.19 6.07 17.98
N VAL A 8 10.25 5.97 17.05
CA VAL A 8 8.82 5.85 17.33
C VAL A 8 8.41 4.38 17.31
N ASP A 9 8.62 3.71 16.17
CA ASP A 9 8.15 2.35 15.95
C ASP A 9 8.95 1.35 16.81
N ALA A 10 8.24 0.52 17.57
CA ALA A 10 8.78 -0.45 18.52
C ALA A 10 9.60 0.14 19.70
N VAL A 11 9.60 1.47 19.86
CA VAL A 11 10.21 2.16 21.00
C VAL A 11 9.16 2.95 21.80
N LEU A 12 8.51 3.92 21.17
CA LEU A 12 7.45 4.72 21.81
C LEU A 12 6.06 4.11 21.57
N LEU A 13 5.87 3.42 20.46
CA LEU A 13 4.61 2.76 20.11
C LEU A 13 4.81 1.36 19.52
N HIS A 14 3.78 0.53 19.67
CA HIS A 14 3.59 -0.67 18.87
C HIS A 14 2.88 -0.27 17.56
N PRO A 15 3.51 -0.44 16.39
CA PRO A 15 2.90 -0.07 15.12
C PRO A 15 1.79 -1.07 14.75
N GLY A 16 0.63 -0.55 14.35
CA GLY A 16 -0.50 -1.33 13.85
C GLY A 16 -1.25 -0.66 12.71
N GLY A 17 -1.20 0.67 12.62
CA GLY A 17 -2.06 1.42 11.71
C GLY A 17 -1.79 1.20 10.23
N TYR A 18 -0.53 1.12 9.78
CA TYR A 18 -0.22 0.87 8.36
C TYR A 18 -0.65 -0.53 7.91
N ARG A 19 -0.42 -1.55 8.74
CA ARG A 19 -0.87 -2.92 8.46
C ARG A 19 -2.40 -2.99 8.36
N ALA A 20 -3.11 -2.36 9.29
CA ALA A 20 -4.55 -2.29 9.26
C ALA A 20 -5.07 -1.54 8.03
N ALA A 21 -4.42 -0.44 7.62
CA ALA A 21 -4.75 0.29 6.41
C ALA A 21 -4.54 -0.55 5.14
N LEU A 22 -3.47 -1.36 5.06
CA LEU A 22 -3.24 -2.26 3.94
C LEU A 22 -4.39 -3.26 3.80
N HIS A 23 -4.76 -3.94 4.88
CA HIS A 23 -5.88 -4.89 4.86
C HIS A 23 -7.22 -4.22 4.55
N ALA A 24 -7.47 -3.02 5.09
CA ALA A 24 -8.68 -2.25 4.80
C ALA A 24 -8.75 -1.85 3.31
N THR A 25 -7.62 -1.44 2.73
CA THR A 25 -7.50 -1.07 1.32
C THR A 25 -7.78 -2.25 0.40
N LEU A 26 -7.17 -3.40 0.68
CA LEU A 26 -7.38 -4.60 -0.14
C LEU A 26 -8.81 -5.15 0.02
N ARG A 27 -9.38 -5.06 1.23
CA ARG A 27 -10.80 -5.39 1.47
C ARG A 27 -11.73 -4.46 0.68
N HIS A 28 -11.43 -3.17 0.64
CA HIS A 28 -12.21 -2.18 -0.11
C HIS A 28 -12.31 -2.57 -1.59
N PHE A 29 -11.19 -2.94 -2.21
CA PHE A 29 -11.20 -3.39 -3.61
C PHE A 29 -11.83 -4.77 -3.80
N ALA A 30 -11.62 -5.71 -2.88
CA ALA A 30 -12.32 -7.00 -2.91
C ALA A 30 -13.84 -6.82 -2.93
N GLN A 31 -14.37 -5.92 -2.10
CA GLN A 31 -15.79 -5.60 -2.06
C GLN A 31 -16.29 -4.96 -3.36
N GLN A 32 -15.51 -4.08 -3.98
CA GLN A 32 -15.83 -3.51 -5.30
C GLN A 32 -15.87 -4.56 -6.40
N LEU A 33 -14.98 -5.56 -6.34
CA LEU A 33 -14.95 -6.70 -7.27
C LEU A 33 -15.99 -7.79 -6.94
N GLY A 34 -16.61 -7.74 -5.77
CA GLY A 34 -17.60 -8.74 -5.34
C GLY A 34 -16.96 -10.05 -4.86
N LEU A 35 -15.70 -9.99 -4.41
CA LEU A 35 -14.97 -11.14 -3.89
C LEU A 35 -15.47 -11.50 -2.48
N SER A 36 -15.63 -12.80 -2.24
CA SER A 36 -15.99 -13.34 -0.92
C SER A 36 -14.78 -13.61 -0.03
N THR A 37 -13.58 -13.67 -0.61
CA THR A 37 -12.32 -13.91 0.10
C THR A 37 -11.46 -12.65 0.15
N PRO A 38 -10.62 -12.49 1.18
CA PRO A 38 -9.61 -11.45 1.22
C PRO A 38 -8.65 -11.57 0.03
N LEU A 39 -8.23 -10.43 -0.54
CA LEU A 39 -7.21 -10.40 -1.59
C LEU A 39 -5.82 -10.79 -1.07
N LEU A 40 -5.54 -10.55 0.22
CA LEU A 40 -4.25 -10.82 0.83
C LEU A 40 -4.46 -11.12 2.32
N THR A 41 -3.96 -12.25 2.77
CA THR A 41 -3.98 -12.67 4.18
C THR A 41 -2.78 -12.12 4.94
N ALA A 42 -2.83 -12.10 6.28
CA ALA A 42 -1.73 -11.61 7.11
C ALA A 42 -0.41 -12.36 6.84
N GLY A 43 -0.46 -13.69 6.76
CA GLY A 43 0.72 -14.51 6.44
C GLY A 43 1.29 -14.24 5.05
N GLU A 44 0.46 -13.88 4.07
CA GLU A 44 0.96 -13.48 2.74
C GLU A 44 1.63 -12.10 2.78
N VAL A 45 1.17 -11.16 3.63
CA VAL A 45 1.91 -9.91 3.84
C VAL A 45 3.30 -10.21 4.39
N GLU A 46 3.42 -11.08 5.40
CA GLU A 46 4.72 -11.49 5.95
C GLU A 46 5.65 -12.10 4.88
N VAL A 47 5.09 -12.79 3.88
CA VAL A 47 5.87 -13.31 2.74
C VAL A 47 6.42 -12.18 1.86
N PHE A 48 5.67 -11.11 1.59
CA PHE A 48 6.20 -9.93 0.89
C PHE A 48 7.34 -9.30 1.68
N GLU A 49 7.16 -9.14 2.99
CA GLU A 49 8.14 -8.52 3.88
C GLU A 49 9.41 -9.34 4.02
N ALA A 50 9.29 -10.68 4.08
CA ALA A 50 10.43 -11.59 4.05
C ALA A 50 11.26 -11.48 2.75
N HIS A 51 10.68 -10.93 1.68
CA HIS A 51 11.37 -10.61 0.43
C HIS A 51 11.75 -9.13 0.32
N SER A 52 11.79 -8.40 1.43
CA SER A 52 12.12 -6.97 1.52
C SER A 52 11.15 -6.04 0.77
N ILE A 53 9.95 -6.53 0.43
CA ILE A 53 8.87 -5.71 -0.12
C ILE A 53 8.02 -5.25 1.07
N ILE A 54 8.42 -4.15 1.70
CA ILE A 54 7.85 -3.67 2.96
C ILE A 54 6.92 -2.46 2.81
N SER A 55 6.88 -1.83 1.62
CA SER A 55 6.01 -0.67 1.39
C SER A 55 4.59 -1.11 1.08
N GLU A 56 3.63 -0.75 1.92
CA GLU A 56 2.22 -1.08 1.73
C GLU A 56 1.62 -0.42 0.48
N TRP A 57 2.18 0.72 0.06
CA TRP A 57 1.83 1.38 -1.21
C TRP A 57 2.16 0.49 -2.40
N ASP A 58 3.32 -0.15 -2.38
CA ASP A 58 3.74 -1.08 -3.44
C ASP A 58 2.98 -2.42 -3.31
N ILE A 59 2.86 -2.99 -2.10
CA ILE A 59 2.12 -4.26 -1.89
C ILE A 59 0.67 -4.14 -2.38
N SER A 60 -0.03 -3.06 -2.00
CA SER A 60 -1.42 -2.85 -2.41
C SER A 60 -1.56 -2.73 -3.93
N ALA A 61 -0.67 -1.97 -4.59
CA ALA A 61 -0.66 -1.84 -6.04
C ALA A 61 -0.33 -3.16 -6.76
N ILE A 62 0.66 -3.91 -6.26
CA ILE A 62 1.06 -5.22 -6.81
C ILE A 62 -0.09 -6.22 -6.74
N CYS A 63 -0.77 -6.32 -5.60
CA CYS A 63 -1.90 -7.22 -5.44
C CYS A 63 -3.06 -6.83 -6.38
N MET A 64 -3.37 -5.53 -6.46
CA MET A 64 -4.42 -5.05 -7.37
C MET A 64 -4.09 -5.27 -8.84
N ALA A 65 -2.85 -5.04 -9.26
CA ALA A 65 -2.41 -5.31 -10.62
C ALA A 65 -2.56 -6.81 -10.97
N ALA A 66 -2.15 -7.71 -10.07
CA ALA A 66 -2.23 -9.14 -10.30
C ALA A 66 -3.68 -9.63 -10.44
N VAL A 67 -4.58 -9.18 -9.56
CA VAL A 67 -6.02 -9.53 -9.59
C VAL A 67 -6.69 -9.01 -10.85
N VAL A 68 -6.46 -7.76 -11.22
CA VAL A 68 -7.04 -7.15 -12.42
C VAL A 68 -6.53 -7.83 -13.68
N LEU A 69 -5.23 -8.13 -13.73
CA LEU A 69 -4.63 -8.82 -14.86
C LEU A 69 -5.22 -10.22 -15.04
N GLU A 70 -5.29 -11.03 -13.99
CA GLU A 70 -5.89 -12.36 -14.05
C GLU A 70 -7.35 -12.29 -14.51
N GLY A 71 -8.12 -11.33 -13.98
CA GLY A 71 -9.51 -11.14 -14.39
C GLY A 71 -9.68 -10.78 -15.86
N LEU A 72 -8.87 -9.88 -16.39
CA LEU A 72 -8.93 -9.46 -17.80
C LEU A 72 -8.42 -10.54 -18.77
N LEU A 73 -7.48 -11.38 -18.32
CA LEU A 73 -7.04 -12.56 -19.06
C LEU A 73 -8.12 -13.65 -19.09
N ALA A 74 -8.83 -13.86 -17.97
CA ALA A 74 -9.95 -14.79 -17.88
C ALA A 74 -11.19 -14.31 -18.67
N ALA A 75 -11.30 -13.01 -18.94
CA ALA A 75 -12.41 -12.40 -19.68
C ALA A 75 -11.93 -11.78 -21.02
N PRO A 76 -11.57 -12.59 -22.03
CA PRO A 76 -11.01 -12.09 -23.29
C PRO A 76 -11.96 -11.20 -24.09
N ALA A 77 -13.27 -11.32 -23.86
CA ALA A 77 -14.30 -10.50 -24.50
C ALA A 77 -14.34 -9.05 -23.98
N LEU A 78 -13.76 -8.78 -22.80
CA LEU A 78 -13.69 -7.42 -22.28
C LEU A 78 -12.57 -6.64 -22.98
N ALA A 79 -12.91 -5.41 -23.37
CA ALA A 79 -11.91 -4.42 -23.73
C ALA A 79 -11.06 -4.07 -22.50
N VAL A 80 -9.76 -3.83 -22.71
CA VAL A 80 -8.84 -3.46 -21.63
C VAL A 80 -9.04 -1.99 -21.28
N PRO A 81 -9.45 -1.65 -20.03
CA PRO A 81 -9.66 -0.25 -19.66
C PRO A 81 -8.34 0.46 -19.40
N ALA A 82 -8.34 1.79 -19.56
CA ALA A 82 -7.13 2.60 -19.39
C ALA A 82 -6.79 2.93 -17.92
N THR A 83 -7.73 2.72 -16.98
CA THR A 83 -7.55 3.07 -15.57
C THR A 83 -7.99 1.94 -14.65
N LEU A 84 -7.44 1.92 -13.42
CA LEU A 84 -7.83 0.93 -12.41
C LEU A 84 -9.33 1.01 -12.10
N ALA A 85 -9.88 2.21 -11.91
CA ALA A 85 -11.30 2.39 -11.62
C ALA A 85 -12.20 1.79 -12.72
N ALA A 86 -11.85 2.03 -13.98
CA ALA A 86 -12.60 1.48 -15.12
C ALA A 86 -12.43 -0.05 -15.23
N ALA A 87 -11.25 -0.58 -14.91
CA ALA A 87 -11.02 -2.03 -14.84
C ALA A 87 -11.86 -2.71 -13.77
N LEU A 88 -11.93 -2.12 -12.56
CA LEU A 88 -12.77 -2.62 -11.47
C LEU A 88 -14.26 -2.64 -11.87
N ALA A 89 -14.75 -1.57 -12.49
CA ALA A 89 -16.13 -1.49 -12.98
C ALA A 89 -16.43 -2.54 -14.05
N ALA A 90 -15.54 -2.69 -15.05
CA ALA A 90 -15.71 -3.66 -16.12
C ALA A 90 -15.73 -5.10 -15.60
N LEU A 91 -14.80 -5.45 -14.71
CA LEU A 91 -14.73 -6.78 -14.11
C LEU A 91 -15.96 -7.07 -13.23
N ARG A 92 -16.40 -6.09 -12.43
CA ARG A 92 -17.61 -6.23 -11.60
C ARG A 92 -18.86 -6.46 -12.44
N SER A 93 -18.99 -5.76 -13.57
CA SER A 93 -20.13 -5.94 -14.49
C SER A 93 -20.08 -7.26 -15.26
N HIS A 94 -18.89 -7.84 -15.46
CA HIS A 94 -18.74 -9.08 -16.19
C HIS A 94 -19.24 -10.30 -15.40
N GLY A 95 -19.00 -10.34 -14.08
CA GLY A 95 -19.49 -11.41 -13.23
C GLY A 95 -18.60 -11.68 -12.01
N ALA A 96 -18.85 -12.81 -11.37
CA ALA A 96 -18.07 -13.24 -10.21
C ALA A 96 -16.62 -13.55 -10.62
N LEU A 97 -15.67 -12.86 -9.97
CA LEU A 97 -14.25 -13.10 -10.11
C LEU A 97 -13.80 -14.08 -9.02
N GLN A 98 -12.91 -15.03 -9.37
CA GLN A 98 -12.23 -15.90 -8.40
C GLN A 98 -10.74 -15.94 -8.76
N PRO A 99 -9.97 -14.88 -8.42
CA PRO A 99 -8.56 -14.83 -8.76
C PRO A 99 -7.77 -15.83 -7.91
N THR A 100 -6.79 -16.47 -8.53
CA THR A 100 -5.92 -17.52 -7.96
C THR A 100 -4.49 -17.02 -7.92
N ILE A 101 -4.27 -15.94 -7.16
CA ILE A 101 -2.97 -15.29 -7.05
C ILE A 101 -2.04 -16.10 -6.13
N ASN A 102 -0.90 -16.54 -6.67
CA ASN A 102 0.18 -17.09 -5.86
C ASN A 102 1.07 -15.95 -5.34
N HIS A 103 0.69 -15.36 -4.20
CA HIS A 103 1.39 -14.22 -3.60
C HIS A 103 2.86 -14.53 -3.27
N ALA A 104 3.17 -15.76 -2.84
CA ALA A 104 4.54 -16.15 -2.54
C ALA A 104 5.42 -16.17 -3.79
N LEU A 105 4.91 -16.69 -4.90
CA LEU A 105 5.61 -16.65 -6.19
C LEU A 105 5.75 -15.21 -6.68
N LEU A 106 4.70 -14.40 -6.56
CA LEU A 106 4.70 -13.00 -6.98
C LEU A 106 5.74 -12.19 -6.20
N ALA A 107 5.75 -12.28 -4.88
CA ALA A 107 6.73 -11.63 -4.01
C ALA A 107 8.16 -12.04 -4.37
N ARG A 108 8.40 -13.35 -4.50
CA ARG A 108 9.73 -13.88 -4.86
C ARG A 108 10.21 -13.39 -6.22
N ARG A 109 9.35 -13.39 -7.24
CA ARG A 109 9.70 -12.93 -8.59
C ARG A 109 9.95 -11.43 -8.63
N THR A 110 9.14 -10.65 -7.92
CA THR A 110 9.31 -9.20 -7.80
C THR A 110 10.64 -8.86 -7.13
N ALA A 111 10.95 -9.51 -6.01
CA ALA A 111 12.21 -9.29 -5.30
C ALA A 111 13.44 -9.74 -6.11
N ALA A 112 13.37 -10.89 -6.79
CA ALA A 112 14.44 -11.36 -7.68
C ALA A 112 14.66 -10.43 -8.88
N ALA A 113 13.64 -9.68 -9.28
CA ALA A 113 13.70 -8.72 -10.35
C ALA A 113 14.20 -7.34 -9.89
N LEU A 114 14.15 -7.03 -8.59
CA LEU A 114 14.39 -5.69 -8.06
C LEU A 114 15.81 -5.19 -8.35
N ARG A 115 15.92 -3.96 -8.87
CA ARG A 115 17.19 -3.29 -9.14
C ARG A 115 17.53 -2.30 -8.02
N PRO A 116 18.82 -1.97 -7.79
CA PRO A 116 19.20 -0.94 -6.83
C PRO A 116 18.47 0.39 -7.11
N GLY A 117 17.82 0.95 -6.08
CA GLY A 117 17.05 2.20 -6.18
C GLY A 117 15.66 2.07 -6.81
N GLU A 118 15.26 0.87 -7.25
CA GLU A 118 13.93 0.61 -7.82
C GLU A 118 12.91 0.33 -6.70
N TYR A 119 11.66 0.77 -6.88
CA TYR A 119 10.54 0.37 -6.04
C TYR A 119 10.00 -1.00 -6.45
N ALA A 120 9.48 -1.78 -5.50
CA ALA A 120 8.96 -3.12 -5.78
C ALA A 120 7.85 -3.13 -6.85
N ALA A 121 7.02 -2.09 -6.90
CA ALA A 121 5.97 -1.97 -7.91
C ALA A 121 6.53 -1.85 -9.35
N GLN A 122 7.66 -1.17 -9.54
CA GLN A 122 8.33 -1.06 -10.85
C GLN A 122 8.89 -2.42 -11.30
N ALA A 123 9.49 -3.17 -10.37
CA ALA A 123 9.94 -4.53 -10.64
C ALA A 123 8.75 -5.46 -10.98
N ALA A 124 7.64 -5.33 -10.26
CA ALA A 124 6.41 -6.07 -10.52
C ALA A 124 5.82 -5.76 -11.91
N ALA A 125 5.80 -4.49 -12.32
CA ALA A 125 5.31 -4.08 -13.65
C ALA A 125 6.10 -4.79 -14.76
N ARG A 126 7.43 -4.82 -14.62
CA ARG A 126 8.31 -5.47 -15.60
C ARG A 126 8.12 -6.99 -15.67
N ILE A 127 7.96 -7.68 -14.54
CA ILE A 127 7.73 -9.15 -14.58
C ILE A 127 6.38 -9.49 -15.21
N LEU A 128 5.32 -8.74 -14.89
CA LEU A 128 3.98 -8.98 -15.41
C LEU A 128 3.88 -8.64 -16.91
N ALA A 129 4.52 -7.55 -17.34
CA ALA A 129 4.67 -7.21 -18.75
C ALA A 129 5.49 -8.28 -19.52
N GLY A 130 6.49 -8.87 -18.87
CA GLY A 130 7.24 -10.01 -19.41
C GLY A 130 6.35 -11.22 -19.65
N ASP A 131 5.51 -11.58 -18.69
CA ASP A 131 4.58 -12.71 -18.80
C ASP A 131 3.58 -12.53 -19.94
N LEU A 132 3.05 -11.31 -20.12
CA LEU A 132 2.16 -10.98 -21.22
C LEU A 132 2.81 -11.18 -22.60
N ARG A 133 4.07 -10.77 -22.75
CA ARG A 133 4.83 -10.98 -24.00
C ARG A 133 5.00 -12.46 -24.32
N VAL A 134 5.22 -13.29 -23.30
CA VAL A 134 5.34 -14.75 -23.47
C VAL A 134 4.00 -15.38 -23.82
N ALA A 135 2.91 -14.92 -23.19
CA ALA A 135 1.56 -15.40 -23.47
C ALA A 135 1.02 -14.99 -24.84
N ALA A 136 1.62 -13.98 -25.49
CA ALA A 136 1.24 -13.46 -26.79
C ALA A 136 -0.24 -13.04 -26.91
N ASP A 137 -0.83 -12.50 -25.83
CA ASP A 137 -2.20 -11.96 -25.86
C ASP A 137 -2.26 -10.76 -26.84
N ALA A 138 -3.23 -10.74 -27.75
CA ALA A 138 -3.39 -9.68 -28.74
C ALA A 138 -3.60 -8.28 -28.11
N ARG A 139 -4.02 -8.25 -26.84
CA ARG A 139 -4.27 -7.04 -26.04
C ARG A 139 -3.07 -6.67 -25.15
N SER A 140 -1.92 -7.35 -25.29
CA SER A 140 -0.74 -7.17 -24.42
C SER A 140 -0.31 -5.71 -24.29
N ALA A 141 -0.35 -4.91 -25.37
CA ALA A 141 0.01 -3.49 -25.30
C ALA A 141 -0.91 -2.70 -24.36
N ALA A 142 -2.22 -2.92 -24.43
CA ALA A 142 -3.19 -2.27 -23.56
C ALA A 142 -3.11 -2.77 -22.12
N LEU A 143 -2.87 -4.08 -21.92
CA LEU A 143 -2.67 -4.66 -20.59
C LEU A 143 -1.40 -4.10 -19.92
N CYS A 144 -0.30 -3.97 -20.65
CA CYS A 144 0.91 -3.33 -20.15
C CYS A 144 0.66 -1.87 -19.77
N ALA A 145 -0.06 -1.09 -20.59
CA ALA A 145 -0.39 0.30 -20.26
C ALA A 145 -1.23 0.42 -18.98
N LEU A 146 -2.17 -0.52 -18.76
CA LEU A 146 -2.95 -0.58 -17.52
C LEU A 146 -2.08 -0.96 -16.31
N LEU A 147 -1.16 -1.92 -16.47
CA LEU A 147 -0.20 -2.29 -15.43
C LEU A 147 0.68 -1.09 -15.04
N ASP A 148 1.19 -0.35 -16.03
CA ASP A 148 2.00 0.84 -15.79
C ASP A 148 1.21 1.91 -15.02
N HIS A 149 -0.06 2.13 -15.39
CA HIS A 149 -0.96 3.05 -14.68
C HIS A 149 -1.15 2.66 -13.20
N ILE A 150 -1.18 1.36 -12.88
CA ILE A 150 -1.35 0.88 -11.50
C ILE A 150 -0.03 0.94 -10.71
N LEU A 151 1.10 0.62 -11.35
CA LEU A 151 2.35 0.26 -10.66
C LEU A 151 3.47 1.31 -10.72
N LEU A 152 3.43 2.28 -11.64
CA LEU A 152 4.53 3.25 -11.77
C LEU A 152 4.32 4.55 -10.97
N HIS A 153 3.12 4.76 -10.43
CA HIS A 153 2.77 5.98 -9.70
C HIS A 153 2.24 5.71 -8.28
N THR A 154 2.71 4.64 -7.63
CA THR A 154 2.18 4.15 -6.33
C THR A 154 2.26 5.13 -5.16
N ARG A 155 2.94 6.27 -5.32
CA ARG A 155 3.12 7.33 -4.32
C ARG A 155 2.41 8.64 -4.69
N ASP A 156 1.77 8.69 -5.84
CA ASP A 156 1.13 9.90 -6.37
C ASP A 156 -0.36 9.94 -5.98
N PRO A 157 -0.81 10.91 -5.16
CA PRO A 157 -2.20 11.03 -4.76
C PRO A 157 -3.16 11.41 -5.90
N GLN A 158 -2.67 12.00 -6.99
CA GLN A 158 -3.49 12.33 -8.16
C GLN A 158 -3.65 11.14 -9.11
N GLN A 159 -2.60 10.32 -9.25
CA GLN A 159 -2.59 9.24 -10.23
C GLN A 159 -2.97 7.88 -9.63
N SER A 160 -2.49 7.55 -8.43
CA SER A 160 -2.70 6.23 -7.84
C SER A 160 -3.96 6.16 -6.98
N LEU A 161 -4.93 5.38 -7.47
CA LEU A 161 -6.12 5.06 -6.71
C LEU A 161 -5.81 4.20 -5.47
N THR A 162 -4.89 3.24 -5.56
CA THR A 162 -4.52 2.41 -4.40
C THR A 162 -3.90 3.26 -3.30
N PHE A 163 -3.03 4.22 -3.64
CA PHE A 163 -2.44 5.16 -2.71
C PHE A 163 -3.50 6.02 -2.01
N ARG A 164 -4.44 6.60 -2.77
CA ARG A 164 -5.52 7.42 -2.18
C ARG A 164 -6.35 6.64 -1.17
N ILE A 165 -6.78 5.43 -1.53
CA ILE A 165 -7.60 4.59 -0.65
C ILE A 165 -6.80 4.19 0.60
N PHE A 166 -5.53 3.81 0.43
CA PHE A 166 -4.63 3.49 1.53
C PHE A 166 -4.44 4.67 2.49
N GLN A 167 -4.13 5.85 1.96
CA GLN A 167 -3.91 7.02 2.79
C GLN A 167 -5.19 7.54 3.45
N ASN A 168 -6.35 7.38 2.80
CA ASN A 168 -7.64 7.68 3.43
C ASN A 168 -7.89 6.78 4.64
N TYR A 169 -7.58 5.47 4.59
CA TYR A 169 -7.67 4.60 5.76
C TYR A 169 -6.60 4.94 6.80
N THR A 170 -5.35 5.18 6.37
CA THR A 170 -4.22 5.44 7.25
C THR A 170 -4.44 6.67 8.13
N LEU A 171 -4.79 7.79 7.50
CA LEU A 171 -4.92 9.10 8.15
C LEU A 171 -6.34 9.36 8.65
N GLY A 172 -7.34 8.75 8.02
CA GLY A 172 -8.74 9.14 8.17
C GLY A 172 -9.09 10.36 7.33
N SER A 173 -10.38 10.62 7.13
CA SER A 173 -10.86 11.54 6.09
C SER A 173 -10.42 12.99 6.27
N SER A 174 -10.52 13.51 7.50
CA SER A 174 -10.16 14.91 7.79
C SER A 174 -8.67 15.15 7.61
N ALA A 175 -7.83 14.28 8.19
CA ALA A 175 -6.38 14.41 8.10
C ALA A 175 -5.87 14.17 6.68
N TYR A 176 -6.44 13.19 5.96
CA TYR A 176 -6.15 12.99 4.54
C TYR A 176 -6.43 14.27 3.73
N SER A 177 -7.61 14.87 3.89
CA SER A 177 -7.98 16.05 3.10
C SER A 177 -7.11 17.26 3.42
N ALA A 178 -6.75 17.46 4.69
CA ALA A 178 -5.82 18.50 5.10
C ALA A 178 -4.40 18.28 4.57
N CYS A 179 -3.94 17.02 4.57
CA CYS A 179 -2.58 16.64 4.18
C CYS A 179 -2.35 16.72 2.67
N TYR A 180 -3.31 16.25 1.87
CA TYR A 180 -3.16 16.15 0.41
C TYR A 180 -3.89 17.26 -0.37
N GLY A 181 -4.74 18.06 0.27
CA GLY A 181 -5.56 19.05 -0.43
C GLY A 181 -6.59 18.43 -1.39
N LEU A 182 -6.91 17.15 -1.20
CA LEU A 182 -7.85 16.38 -2.02
C LEU A 182 -9.02 15.89 -1.16
N PRO A 183 -10.24 15.76 -1.72
CA PRO A 183 -11.34 15.17 -0.98
C PRO A 183 -11.02 13.71 -0.64
N ALA A 184 -11.32 13.33 0.61
CA ALA A 184 -11.36 11.93 1.01
C ALA A 184 -12.33 11.13 0.11
N ALA A 185 -11.94 9.92 -0.27
CA ALA A 185 -12.76 9.01 -1.06
C ALA A 185 -13.99 8.51 -0.28
N PHE A 186 -13.86 8.40 1.05
CA PHE A 186 -14.94 8.01 1.95
C PHE A 186 -14.66 8.51 3.39
N THR A 187 -15.71 8.51 4.22
CA THR A 187 -15.62 8.85 5.65
C THR A 187 -15.12 7.66 6.47
N ALA A 188 -13.98 7.80 7.15
CA ALA A 188 -13.43 6.79 8.06
C ALA A 188 -12.50 7.43 9.11
N PRO A 189 -12.40 6.83 10.31
CA PRO A 189 -11.31 7.15 11.24
C PRO A 189 -9.97 6.68 10.67
N GLY A 190 -8.88 7.32 11.10
CA GLY A 190 -7.52 6.94 10.70
C GLY A 190 -7.02 5.73 11.47
N THR A 191 -6.50 4.72 10.77
CA THR A 191 -5.95 3.52 11.40
C THR A 191 -4.73 3.82 12.25
N LEU A 192 -3.90 4.82 11.91
CA LEU A 192 -2.80 5.24 12.79
C LEU A 192 -3.31 5.70 14.16
N ALA A 193 -4.47 6.37 14.21
CA ALA A 193 -5.02 6.90 15.46
C ALA A 193 -5.68 5.82 16.32
N VAL A 194 -6.18 4.73 15.71
CA VAL A 194 -6.97 3.72 16.43
C VAL A 194 -6.24 2.39 16.65
N GLU A 195 -5.22 2.08 15.84
CA GLU A 195 -4.49 0.81 15.91
C GLU A 195 -3.09 0.92 16.50
N ASP A 196 -2.42 2.08 16.40
CA ASP A 196 -1.14 2.26 17.08
C ASP A 196 -1.36 2.36 18.59
N ARG A 197 -0.51 1.69 19.37
CA ARG A 197 -0.64 1.63 20.84
C ARG A 197 0.65 2.10 21.51
N PRO A 198 0.58 2.82 22.64
CA PRO A 198 1.78 3.13 23.42
C PRO A 198 2.55 1.86 23.77
N ALA A 199 3.87 1.88 23.59
CA ALA A 199 4.76 0.80 24.02
C ALA A 199 5.36 1.06 25.41
N LEU A 200 5.45 2.35 25.80
CA LEU A 200 5.88 2.75 27.13
C LEU A 200 4.72 2.68 28.13
N ASP A 201 5.00 2.13 29.31
CA ASP A 201 4.10 2.27 30.46
C ASP A 201 3.95 3.75 30.83
N ALA A 202 2.74 4.12 31.27
CA ALA A 202 2.41 5.50 31.63
C ALA A 202 3.40 6.11 32.63
N LYS A 203 3.86 5.32 33.61
CA LYS A 203 4.87 5.74 34.59
C LYS A 203 6.15 6.27 33.92
N TRP A 204 6.70 5.52 32.98
CA TRP A 204 7.97 5.91 32.34
C TRP A 204 7.78 7.07 31.38
N ALA A 205 6.62 7.14 30.71
CA ALA A 205 6.25 8.30 29.90
C ALA A 205 6.21 9.58 30.76
N ASP A 206 5.58 9.52 31.94
CA ASP A 206 5.50 10.65 32.86
C ASP A 206 6.87 11.06 33.40
N GLU A 207 7.74 10.11 33.74
CA GLU A 207 9.10 10.39 34.21
C GLU A 207 9.95 11.07 33.13
N ILE A 208 9.88 10.60 31.88
CA ILE A 208 10.57 11.22 30.74
C ILE A 208 10.05 12.65 30.53
N LEU A 209 8.72 12.84 30.52
CA LEU A 209 8.11 14.16 30.35
C LEU A 209 8.50 15.13 31.46
N ALA A 210 8.53 14.69 32.73
CA ALA A 210 8.94 15.50 33.86
C ALA A 210 10.43 15.90 33.78
N ALA A 211 11.29 14.98 33.35
CA ALA A 211 12.72 15.27 33.16
C ALA A 211 12.98 16.21 31.98
N VAL A 212 12.15 16.17 30.92
CA VAL A 212 12.18 17.19 29.84
C VAL A 212 11.74 18.56 30.37
N GLN A 213 10.66 18.60 31.16
CA GLN A 213 10.14 19.86 31.72
C GLN A 213 11.11 20.55 32.68
N THR A 214 11.92 19.78 33.41
CA THR A 214 12.94 20.30 34.33
C THR A 214 14.29 20.55 33.65
N GLU A 215 14.37 20.42 32.33
CA GLU A 215 15.60 20.52 31.51
C GLU A 215 16.71 19.55 31.94
N ALA A 216 16.38 18.52 32.73
CA ALA A 216 17.31 17.47 33.13
C ALA A 216 17.71 16.57 31.94
N LEU A 217 16.85 16.50 30.93
CA LEU A 217 17.05 15.75 29.69
C LEU A 217 16.51 16.55 28.49
N HIS A 218 17.10 16.37 27.32
CA HIS A 218 16.52 16.83 26.05
C HIS A 218 16.09 15.64 25.20
N ALA A 219 14.79 15.48 24.96
CA ALA A 219 14.24 14.39 24.16
C ALA A 219 14.09 14.81 22.69
N VAL A 220 14.59 13.98 21.77
CA VAL A 220 14.49 14.17 20.32
C VAL A 220 13.80 12.94 19.72
N ILE A 221 12.78 13.16 18.89
CA ILE A 221 12.17 12.10 18.07
C ILE A 221 12.94 12.00 16.76
N TYR A 222 13.46 10.82 16.44
CA TYR A 222 14.14 10.51 15.18
C TYR A 222 13.55 9.25 14.59
N THR A 223 12.71 9.40 13.56
CA THR A 223 11.93 8.29 13.00
C THR A 223 11.84 8.36 11.47
N ALA A 224 11.61 7.21 10.85
CA ALA A 224 11.29 7.10 9.43
C ALA A 224 9.84 7.45 9.09
N ARG A 225 8.96 7.59 10.10
CA ARG A 225 7.57 8.01 9.86
C ARG A 225 7.53 9.42 9.26
N PRO A 226 6.78 9.61 8.15
CA PRO A 226 6.74 10.88 7.46
C PRO A 226 5.92 11.91 8.26
N SER A 227 6.44 13.13 8.35
CA SER A 227 5.68 14.31 8.82
C SER A 227 4.99 15.06 7.67
N LEU A 228 5.39 14.79 6.43
CA LEU A 228 4.90 15.42 5.20
C LEU A 228 4.48 14.34 4.19
N PRO A 229 3.56 14.64 3.25
CA PRO A 229 3.29 13.76 2.11
C PRO A 229 4.59 13.30 1.42
N PRO A 230 4.65 12.06 0.90
CA PRO A 230 5.78 11.66 0.09
C PRO A 230 5.90 12.61 -1.11
N SER A 231 7.13 13.07 -1.37
CA SER A 231 7.40 13.76 -2.64
C SER A 231 7.11 12.77 -3.76
N ALA A 232 6.28 13.17 -4.73
CA ALA A 232 6.14 12.46 -5.98
C ALA A 232 7.52 12.45 -6.63
N THR A 233 8.29 11.40 -6.40
CA THR A 233 9.60 11.23 -7.01
C THR A 233 9.33 11.02 -8.49
N ALA A 234 9.84 11.93 -9.32
CA ALA A 234 9.76 11.81 -10.77
C ALA A 234 10.34 10.44 -11.17
N ALA A 235 9.49 9.62 -11.80
CA ALA A 235 9.91 8.39 -12.45
C ALA A 235 10.86 8.69 -13.61
#